data_AF-A0A061E316-F1
#
_entry.id   AF-A0A061E316-F1
#
_cell.length_a   1.000
_cell.length_b   1.000
_cell.length_c   1.000
_cell.angle_alpha   90.00
_cell.angle_beta   90.00
_cell.angle_gamma   90.00
#
_symmetry.space_group_name_H-M   'P 1'
#
loop_
_entity.id
_entity.type
_entity.pdbx_description
1 polymer ?
#
loop_
_entity_poly.entity_id
_entity_poly.type
_entity_poly.pdbx_seq_one_letter_code
_entity_poly.pdbx_strand_id
1 'polypeptide(L)'
;MTEDLEEGNLIFKTEAFLSYVVLSSWRDSILVLKSCEKLSPWAENLQIVRRCSESIAWKACANPKGIKWAYTGRPTKVSSPKWNDLKDSSPSRNQPVPPDWWFEDVSILRIDHFVRVITAIKVKGMRFELIGASIMHYAAKWLPGLIKDGQGQGDDTSISSNSNSSGSSSWKGGLHMIVAGTKDDTPSIQSKDQRMIIESLISIIPPQKDSVSCSFLLRLLRMANMLKVAPALVTELEKRVGMQFEQATLADLLIPSYNKSETLYDVDLVQRLLEHFLVQEQTESSSPSRQSFTDKHMYEGAQRGNNPNAKMRVARLVDSYLTEVSRDRNLSLTKFQVLAEALPESARTCDDGLYRAIDSYLKAHPTLSEHERKRLCRVMDCQKLSIDACMHAAQNERLPLRVVVQVLFSEQVKISNALANTTLKDPAETQYQPLIPNRKTLLEGTPQSFQEGWVAAKKDINTLKFELESVKTKYLVLQNDMENLQRQFDKMSKQKQTSAWTSGWKKLSKLTKMTTVENQDIGPQISTTAEQTRKAPRRWRNSIS
;
A
#
# COMPACT_ATOMS: atom_id res chain seq x y z
N MET A 1 -64.04 -16.27 2.90
CA MET A 1 -63.33 -15.28 3.73
C MET A 1 -63.38 -13.91 3.07
N THR A 2 -64.55 -13.44 2.66
CA THR A 2 -64.77 -12.03 2.27
C THR A 2 -65.84 -11.47 3.19
N GLU A 3 -65.88 -10.16 3.35
CA GLU A 3 -66.88 -9.45 4.16
C GLU A 3 -68.31 -9.71 3.64
N ASP A 4 -68.45 -10.18 2.40
CA ASP A 4 -69.73 -10.54 1.78
C ASP A 4 -70.37 -11.81 2.38
N LEU A 5 -69.63 -12.58 3.19
CA LEU A 5 -70.08 -13.85 3.76
C LEU A 5 -70.42 -13.76 5.26
N GLU A 6 -69.65 -13.02 6.06
CA GLU A 6 -69.90 -12.80 7.50
C GLU A 6 -69.10 -11.60 8.04
N GLU A 7 -69.70 -10.80 8.93
CA GLU A 7 -69.08 -9.64 9.57
C GLU A 7 -67.99 -10.08 10.57
N GLY A 8 -66.79 -9.50 10.48
CA GLY A 8 -65.66 -9.92 11.31
C GLY A 8 -64.86 -11.10 10.72
N ASN A 9 -64.65 -11.05 9.40
CA ASN A 9 -63.82 -11.97 8.65
C ASN A 9 -62.36 -12.03 9.19
N LEU A 10 -61.74 -13.21 9.06
CA LEU A 10 -60.38 -13.47 9.53
C LEU A 10 -59.37 -12.50 8.91
N ILE A 11 -59.52 -12.15 7.63
CA ILE A 11 -58.61 -11.22 6.94
C ILE A 11 -58.61 -9.85 7.63
N PHE A 12 -59.80 -9.29 7.92
CA PHE A 12 -59.93 -8.01 8.60
C PHE A 12 -59.36 -8.06 10.02
N LYS A 13 -59.70 -9.11 10.78
CA LYS A 13 -59.17 -9.32 12.14
C LYS A 13 -57.63 -9.45 12.16
N THR A 14 -57.05 -10.17 11.21
CA THR A 14 -55.60 -10.30 11.07
C THR A 14 -54.94 -8.98 10.67
N GLU A 15 -55.53 -8.23 9.75
CA GLU A 15 -55.00 -6.95 9.31
C GLU A 15 -55.06 -5.88 10.42
N ALA A 16 -56.15 -5.85 11.19
CA ALA A 16 -56.28 -5.02 12.38
C ALA A 16 -55.26 -5.42 13.45
N PHE A 17 -55.08 -6.72 13.72
CA PHE A 17 -54.08 -7.19 14.67
C PHE A 17 -52.66 -6.82 14.25
N LEU A 18 -52.31 -7.01 12.97
CA LEU A 18 -51.02 -6.60 12.43
C LEU A 18 -50.80 -5.09 12.61
N SER A 19 -51.77 -4.27 12.21
CA SER A 19 -51.63 -2.82 12.21
C SER A 19 -51.58 -2.22 13.63
N TYR A 20 -52.49 -2.65 14.52
CA TYR A 20 -52.64 -2.02 15.84
C TYR A 20 -51.78 -2.65 16.92
N VAL A 21 -51.48 -3.96 16.83
CA VAL A 21 -50.70 -4.67 17.86
C VAL A 21 -49.27 -4.87 17.40
N VAL A 22 -49.06 -5.57 16.28
CA VAL A 22 -47.71 -5.98 15.84
C VAL A 22 -46.88 -4.77 15.43
N LEU A 23 -47.39 -3.92 14.54
CA LEU A 23 -46.66 -2.75 14.03
C LEU A 23 -46.55 -1.64 15.08
N SER A 24 -47.32 -1.66 16.16
CA SER A 24 -47.14 -0.74 17.28
C SER A 24 -46.03 -1.16 18.23
N SER A 25 -45.69 -2.44 18.27
CA SER A 25 -44.73 -3.03 19.21
C SER A 25 -43.37 -3.31 18.58
N TRP A 26 -42.29 -2.88 19.25
CA TRP A 26 -40.91 -3.16 18.83
C TRP A 26 -40.64 -4.67 18.74
N ARG A 27 -40.94 -5.39 19.82
CA ARG A 27 -40.66 -6.82 19.92
C ARG A 27 -41.51 -7.63 18.96
N ASP A 28 -42.81 -7.34 18.88
CA ASP A 28 -43.70 -8.15 18.05
C ASP A 28 -43.40 -7.94 16.56
N SER A 29 -43.03 -6.71 16.14
CA SER A 29 -42.57 -6.46 14.77
C SER A 29 -41.35 -7.33 14.41
N ILE A 30 -40.40 -7.53 15.33
CA ILE A 30 -39.20 -8.36 15.10
C ILE A 30 -39.55 -9.85 15.15
N LEU A 31 -40.37 -10.29 16.10
CA LEU A 31 -40.78 -11.69 16.23
C LEU A 31 -41.62 -12.17 15.05
N VAL A 32 -42.54 -11.33 14.56
CA VAL A 32 -43.32 -11.63 13.35
C VAL A 32 -42.40 -11.71 12.14
N LEU A 33 -41.45 -10.79 11.99
CA LEU A 33 -40.47 -10.82 10.91
C LEU A 33 -39.61 -12.10 10.95
N LYS A 34 -39.15 -12.51 12.14
CA LYS A 34 -38.44 -13.77 12.33
C LYS A 34 -39.31 -14.99 11.99
N SER A 35 -40.60 -14.95 12.33
CA SER A 35 -41.54 -16.04 12.03
C SER A 35 -41.87 -16.14 10.53
N CYS A 36 -41.85 -15.02 9.82
CA CYS A 36 -42.05 -14.95 8.38
C CYS A 36 -40.96 -15.65 7.57
N GLU A 37 -39.81 -15.98 8.17
CA GLU A 37 -38.71 -16.69 7.50
C GLU A 37 -39.14 -18.05 6.95
N LYS A 38 -40.10 -18.71 7.59
CA LYS A 38 -40.64 -20.01 7.16
C LYS A 38 -41.81 -19.89 6.18
N LEU A 39 -42.25 -18.67 5.90
CA LEU A 39 -43.46 -18.34 5.12
C LEU A 39 -43.13 -17.64 3.79
N SER A 40 -41.87 -17.67 3.36
CA SER A 40 -41.48 -17.18 2.04
C SER A 40 -42.06 -18.09 0.93
N PRO A 41 -42.62 -17.55 -0.17
CA PRO A 41 -42.67 -16.12 -0.55
C PRO A 41 -43.96 -15.38 -0.10
N TRP A 42 -44.92 -16.07 0.54
CA TRP A 42 -46.23 -15.48 0.86
C TRP A 42 -46.14 -14.25 1.77
N ALA A 43 -45.25 -14.27 2.77
CA ALA A 43 -45.06 -13.14 3.66
C ALA A 43 -44.55 -11.87 2.94
N GLU A 44 -43.80 -12.03 1.85
CA GLU A 44 -43.37 -10.92 1.00
C GLU A 44 -44.51 -10.41 0.12
N ASN A 45 -45.26 -11.32 -0.51
CA ASN A 45 -46.41 -10.96 -1.36
C ASN A 45 -47.48 -10.19 -0.57
N LEU A 46 -47.71 -10.57 0.68
CA LEU A 46 -48.64 -9.90 1.60
C LEU A 46 -48.04 -8.64 2.26
N GLN A 47 -46.84 -8.21 1.84
CA GLN A 47 -46.14 -7.03 2.34
C GLN A 47 -45.87 -7.03 3.86
N ILE A 48 -45.98 -8.17 4.55
CA ILE A 48 -45.78 -8.26 6.01
C ILE A 48 -44.32 -7.93 6.33
N VAL A 49 -43.38 -8.52 5.58
CA VAL A 49 -41.92 -8.26 5.72
C VAL A 49 -41.61 -6.77 5.61
N ARG A 50 -42.18 -6.10 4.60
CA ARG A 50 -42.00 -4.66 4.36
C ARG A 50 -42.56 -3.83 5.51
N ARG A 51 -43.82 -4.07 5.90
CA ARG A 51 -44.49 -3.31 6.97
C ARG A 51 -43.78 -3.47 8.31
N CYS A 52 -43.36 -4.68 8.67
CA CYS A 52 -42.57 -4.92 9.88
C CYS A 52 -41.21 -4.21 9.81
N SER A 53 -40.51 -4.25 8.67
CA SER A 53 -39.22 -3.56 8.48
C SER A 53 -39.36 -2.04 8.61
N GLU A 54 -40.41 -1.46 8.03
CA GLU A 54 -40.71 -0.02 8.14
C GLU A 54 -41.08 0.38 9.58
N SER A 55 -41.86 -0.45 10.29
CA SER A 55 -42.19 -0.27 11.71
C SER A 55 -40.94 -0.28 12.60
N ILE A 56 -40.04 -1.25 12.38
CA ILE A 56 -38.75 -1.35 13.09
C ILE A 56 -37.91 -0.11 12.79
N ALA A 57 -37.79 0.27 11.51
CA ALA A 57 -37.00 1.44 11.11
C ALA A 57 -37.51 2.74 11.74
N TRP A 58 -38.82 2.97 11.75
CA TRP A 58 -39.43 4.12 12.42
C TRP A 58 -39.09 4.18 13.92
N LYS A 59 -39.13 3.04 14.61
CA LYS A 59 -38.83 2.96 16.04
C LYS A 59 -37.33 3.10 16.33
N ALA A 60 -36.47 2.53 15.50
CA ALA A 60 -35.02 2.65 15.62
C ALA A 60 -34.56 4.10 15.42
N CYS A 61 -35.18 4.84 14.50
CA CYS A 61 -34.89 6.25 14.22
C CYS A 61 -35.63 7.23 15.14
N ALA A 62 -36.46 6.75 16.08
CA ALA A 62 -37.20 7.62 16.99
C ALA A 62 -36.26 8.32 17.99
N ASN A 63 -36.68 9.48 18.50
CA ASN A 63 -35.90 10.23 19.49
C ASN A 63 -35.65 9.34 20.74
N PRO A 64 -34.37 9.15 21.15
CA PRO A 64 -34.03 8.32 22.31
C PRO A 64 -34.76 8.69 23.60
N LYS A 65 -35.13 9.97 23.77
CA LYS A 65 -35.91 10.47 24.92
C LYS A 65 -37.37 9.97 24.94
N GLY A 66 -37.88 9.51 23.80
CA GLY A 66 -39.24 9.00 23.61
C GLY A 66 -39.36 7.48 23.67
N ILE A 67 -38.25 6.75 23.84
CA ILE A 67 -38.25 5.28 23.88
C ILE A 67 -38.86 4.82 25.22
N LYS A 68 -40.08 4.28 25.15
CA LYS A 68 -40.83 3.77 26.32
C LYS A 68 -40.95 2.25 26.35
N TRP A 69 -40.60 1.57 25.26
CA TRP A 69 -40.65 0.11 25.14
C TRP A 69 -39.35 -0.54 25.63
N ALA A 70 -39.43 -1.80 26.03
CA ALA A 70 -38.27 -2.55 26.54
C ALA A 70 -37.45 -3.17 25.40
N TYR A 71 -36.12 -3.17 25.57
CA TYR A 71 -35.11 -3.67 24.63
C TYR A 71 -34.06 -4.53 25.37
N THR A 72 -33.31 -5.37 24.65
CA THR A 72 -32.36 -6.35 25.23
C THR A 72 -31.14 -5.73 25.93
N GLY A 73 -30.77 -4.51 25.59
CA GLY A 73 -29.72 -3.73 26.28
C GLY A 73 -30.12 -3.12 27.63
N ARG A 74 -31.32 -3.42 28.17
CA ARG A 74 -31.58 -3.15 29.60
C ARG A 74 -30.84 -4.22 30.41
N PRO A 75 -30.03 -3.86 31.43
CA PRO A 75 -29.54 -4.86 32.36
C PRO A 75 -30.75 -5.57 32.98
N THR A 76 -30.94 -6.82 32.62
CA THR A 76 -31.87 -7.72 33.30
C THR A 76 -31.32 -7.87 34.71
N LYS A 77 -32.04 -7.37 35.73
CA LYS A 77 -31.78 -7.79 37.11
C LYS A 77 -32.06 -9.29 37.17
N VAL A 78 -31.02 -10.10 36.98
CA VAL A 78 -31.07 -11.52 37.28
C VAL A 78 -31.05 -11.63 38.80
N SER A 79 -32.01 -12.37 39.33
CA SER A 79 -32.37 -12.50 40.73
C SER A 79 -31.19 -12.76 41.67
N SER A 80 -31.16 -12.04 42.79
CA SER A 80 -30.61 -12.52 44.05
C SER A 80 -31.47 -11.94 45.18
N PRO A 81 -32.19 -12.76 45.95
CA PRO A 81 -32.91 -12.27 47.12
C PRO A 81 -31.91 -12.13 48.26
N LYS A 82 -31.52 -10.90 48.60
CA LYS A 82 -30.89 -10.57 49.88
C LYS A 82 -31.72 -9.50 50.58
N TRP A 83 -32.28 -9.92 51.71
CA TRP A 83 -32.94 -9.06 52.68
C TRP A 83 -31.93 -8.11 53.32
N ASN A 84 -32.42 -6.92 53.68
CA ASN A 84 -31.76 -5.81 54.35
C ASN A 84 -30.88 -4.93 53.46
N ASP A 85 -31.48 -3.88 52.89
CA ASP A 85 -31.21 -2.52 53.36
C ASP A 85 -32.25 -1.53 52.83
N LEU A 86 -32.82 -0.76 53.75
CA LEU A 86 -33.84 0.25 53.54
C LEU A 86 -33.21 1.51 52.92
N LYS A 87 -33.05 1.54 51.60
CA LYS A 87 -33.05 2.78 50.79
C LYS A 87 -33.27 2.45 49.32
N ASP A 88 -34.52 2.27 48.94
CA ASP A 88 -34.97 2.04 47.57
C ASP A 88 -34.76 3.31 46.73
N SER A 89 -33.53 3.51 46.24
CA SER A 89 -33.25 4.50 45.20
C SER A 89 -33.59 3.83 43.86
N SER A 90 -34.81 4.08 43.41
CA SER A 90 -35.25 3.79 42.03
C SER A 90 -34.16 4.21 41.03
N PRO A 91 -33.70 3.33 40.12
CA PRO A 91 -32.80 3.75 39.06
C PRO A 91 -33.52 4.77 38.19
N SER A 92 -32.92 5.95 38.07
CA SER A 92 -33.55 7.14 37.52
C SER A 92 -34.06 6.93 36.10
N ARG A 93 -35.27 7.46 35.85
CA ARG A 93 -35.94 7.59 34.54
C ARG A 93 -35.17 8.46 33.53
N ASN A 94 -33.90 8.82 33.81
CA ASN A 94 -33.12 9.84 33.13
C ASN A 94 -31.80 9.34 32.51
N GLN A 95 -31.51 8.04 32.51
CA GLN A 95 -30.35 7.54 31.76
C GLN A 95 -30.64 7.60 30.25
N PRO A 96 -29.75 8.23 29.44
CA PRO A 96 -29.94 8.29 27.99
C PRO A 96 -29.85 6.87 27.43
N VAL A 97 -30.82 6.50 26.58
CA VAL A 97 -30.81 5.21 25.89
C VAL A 97 -29.55 5.11 25.02
N PRO A 98 -28.73 4.04 25.15
CA PRO A 98 -27.54 3.86 24.33
C PRO A 98 -27.89 3.87 22.84
N PRO A 99 -27.05 4.42 21.95
CA PRO A 99 -27.37 4.52 20.52
C PRO A 99 -27.45 3.16 19.80
N ASP A 100 -26.86 2.13 20.38
CA ASP A 100 -26.78 0.73 19.92
C ASP A 100 -27.86 -0.18 20.51
N TRP A 101 -28.83 0.38 21.26
CA TRP A 101 -29.86 -0.37 22.01
C TRP A 101 -30.64 -1.41 21.20
N TRP A 102 -30.73 -1.22 19.88
CA TRP A 102 -31.51 -2.03 18.96
C TRP A 102 -30.68 -3.09 18.21
N PHE A 103 -29.35 -3.06 18.30
CA PHE A 103 -28.46 -3.88 17.48
C PHE A 103 -28.69 -5.37 17.71
N GLU A 104 -28.73 -5.80 18.97
CA GLU A 104 -28.87 -7.21 19.33
C GLU A 104 -30.22 -7.77 18.89
N ASP A 105 -31.30 -6.99 19.08
CA ASP A 105 -32.65 -7.36 18.71
C ASP A 105 -32.79 -7.55 17.19
N VAL A 106 -32.23 -6.65 16.38
CA VAL A 106 -32.26 -6.75 14.92
C VAL A 106 -31.30 -7.83 14.40
N SER A 107 -30.22 -8.11 15.12
CA SER A 107 -29.21 -9.10 14.73
C SER A 107 -29.68 -10.56 14.88
N ILE A 108 -30.87 -10.82 15.44
CA ILE A 108 -31.43 -12.18 15.50
C ILE A 108 -32.03 -12.64 14.17
N LEU A 109 -32.26 -11.71 13.24
CA LEU A 109 -32.91 -11.97 11.96
C LEU A 109 -31.94 -12.65 10.98
N ARG A 110 -32.46 -13.49 10.09
CA ARG A 110 -31.69 -13.94 8.92
C ARG A 110 -31.29 -12.77 8.02
N ILE A 111 -30.26 -12.99 7.21
CA ILE A 111 -29.60 -11.94 6.44
C ILE A 111 -30.54 -11.18 5.50
N ASP A 112 -31.47 -11.87 4.86
CA ASP A 112 -32.47 -11.30 3.96
C ASP A 112 -33.39 -10.29 4.68
N HIS A 113 -33.89 -10.64 5.86
CA HIS A 113 -34.68 -9.75 6.69
C HIS A 113 -33.84 -8.64 7.33
N PHE A 114 -32.61 -8.95 7.76
CA PHE A 114 -31.67 -7.96 8.28
C PHE A 114 -31.38 -6.87 7.23
N VAL A 115 -31.08 -7.24 5.99
CA VAL A 115 -30.88 -6.31 4.86
C VAL A 115 -32.09 -5.40 4.65
N ARG A 116 -33.31 -5.94 4.69
CA ARG A 116 -34.55 -5.17 4.54
C ARG A 116 -34.72 -4.15 5.67
N VAL A 117 -34.47 -4.56 6.91
CA VAL A 117 -34.52 -3.67 8.08
C VAL A 117 -33.47 -2.56 7.99
N ILE A 118 -32.21 -2.90 7.70
CA ILE A 118 -31.13 -1.92 7.58
C ILE A 118 -31.39 -0.95 6.43
N THR A 119 -31.91 -1.43 5.31
CA THR A 119 -32.27 -0.58 4.17
C THR A 119 -33.41 0.37 4.53
N ALA A 120 -34.43 -0.10 5.25
CA ALA A 120 -35.50 0.76 5.76
C ALA A 120 -34.96 1.82 6.76
N ILE A 121 -34.06 1.43 7.67
CA ILE A 121 -33.39 2.35 8.62
C ILE A 121 -32.56 3.41 7.88
N LYS A 122 -31.84 3.02 6.82
CA LYS A 122 -31.09 3.93 5.95
C LYS A 122 -32.00 4.95 5.27
N VAL A 123 -33.12 4.51 4.71
CA VAL A 123 -34.13 5.39 4.07
C VAL A 123 -34.73 6.37 5.08
N LYS A 124 -34.85 5.99 6.36
CA LYS A 124 -35.32 6.88 7.45
C LYS A 124 -34.29 7.92 7.91
N GLY A 125 -33.08 7.94 7.34
CA GLY A 125 -32.07 8.95 7.63
C GLY A 125 -31.26 8.67 8.91
N MET A 126 -31.14 7.40 9.32
CA MET A 126 -30.21 7.02 10.39
C MET A 126 -28.76 7.38 10.00
N ARG A 127 -27.97 7.79 11.00
CA ARG A 127 -26.55 8.11 10.80
C ARG A 127 -25.78 6.90 10.27
N PHE A 128 -24.93 7.12 9.27
CA PHE A 128 -24.21 6.04 8.59
C PHE A 128 -23.24 5.28 9.51
N GLU A 129 -22.71 5.93 10.54
CA GLU A 129 -21.83 5.30 11.55
C GLU A 129 -22.61 4.30 12.41
N LEU A 130 -23.87 4.58 12.74
CA LEU A 130 -24.71 3.64 13.49
C LEU A 130 -25.16 2.47 12.62
N ILE A 131 -25.46 2.74 11.34
CA ILE A 131 -25.73 1.68 10.37
C ILE A 131 -24.51 0.76 10.24
N GLY A 132 -23.33 1.32 10.02
CA GLY A 132 -22.10 0.55 9.91
C GLY A 132 -21.76 -0.22 11.19
N ALA A 133 -21.93 0.39 12.37
CA ALA A 133 -21.75 -0.29 13.65
C ALA A 133 -22.71 -1.49 13.82
N SER A 134 -23.98 -1.34 13.41
CA SER A 134 -24.96 -2.45 13.42
C SER A 134 -24.58 -3.58 12.46
N ILE A 135 -24.01 -3.25 11.29
CA ILE A 135 -23.52 -4.22 10.30
C ILE A 135 -22.32 -4.97 10.86
N MET A 136 -21.37 -4.27 11.50
CA MET A 136 -20.22 -4.89 12.16
C MET A 136 -20.67 -5.81 13.30
N HIS A 137 -21.68 -5.40 14.08
CA HIS A 137 -22.27 -6.23 15.14
C HIS A 137 -22.92 -7.50 14.56
N TYR A 138 -23.69 -7.38 13.47
CA TYR A 138 -24.27 -8.51 12.78
C TYR A 138 -23.19 -9.48 12.26
N ALA A 139 -22.18 -8.95 11.59
CA ALA A 139 -21.08 -9.72 11.03
C ALA A 139 -20.31 -10.47 12.13
N ALA A 140 -20.04 -9.81 13.27
CA ALA A 140 -19.41 -10.42 14.44
C ALA A 140 -20.19 -11.63 14.97
N LYS A 141 -21.53 -11.56 14.95
CA LYS A 141 -22.41 -12.63 15.43
C LYS A 141 -22.52 -13.81 14.45
N TRP A 142 -22.54 -13.53 13.14
CA TRP A 142 -22.86 -14.51 12.11
C TRP A 142 -21.67 -15.01 11.28
N LEU A 143 -20.49 -14.38 11.40
CA LEU A 143 -19.27 -14.78 10.69
C LEU A 143 -18.15 -15.12 11.69
N PRO A 144 -18.09 -16.38 12.19
CA PRO A 144 -17.00 -16.85 13.04
C PRO A 144 -15.66 -16.70 12.30
N GLY A 145 -14.73 -15.94 12.85
CA GLY A 145 -13.42 -15.65 12.23
C GLY A 145 -13.17 -14.16 11.95
N LEU A 146 -14.19 -13.30 12.00
CA LEU A 146 -14.02 -11.85 11.80
C LEU A 146 -13.43 -11.09 13.02
N ILE A 147 -13.43 -11.73 14.20
CA ILE A 147 -13.05 -11.13 15.49
C ILE A 147 -11.69 -11.66 16.02
N LYS A 148 -11.23 -12.82 15.56
CA LYS A 148 -10.03 -13.45 16.13
C LYS A 148 -8.84 -13.25 15.20
N ASP A 149 -7.96 -12.34 15.58
CA ASP A 149 -6.49 -12.44 15.54
C ASP A 149 -5.92 -11.06 15.93
N GLY A 150 -5.48 -10.89 17.19
CA GLY A 150 -4.97 -9.60 17.67
C GLY A 150 -4.75 -9.40 19.17
N GLN A 151 -4.54 -10.45 19.97
CA GLN A 151 -3.95 -10.31 21.32
C GLN A 151 -2.85 -11.35 21.49
N GLY A 152 -1.68 -11.05 20.93
CA GLY A 152 -0.42 -11.61 21.39
C GLY A 152 0.24 -10.56 22.27
N GLN A 153 -0.04 -10.59 23.57
CA GLN A 153 0.72 -9.87 24.57
C GLN A 153 1.39 -10.91 25.45
N GLY A 154 2.72 -10.93 25.41
CA GLY A 154 3.53 -11.84 26.19
C GLY A 154 3.39 -11.53 27.68
N ASP A 155 3.40 -12.60 28.47
CA ASP A 155 3.90 -12.59 29.84
C ASP A 155 4.68 -13.90 30.03
N ASP A 156 5.98 -13.75 30.23
CA ASP A 156 6.80 -14.77 30.86
C ASP A 156 6.38 -14.88 32.34
N THR A 157 6.23 -16.11 32.87
CA THR A 157 7.02 -16.66 34.01
C THR A 157 6.37 -17.93 34.60
N SER A 158 7.21 -18.95 34.82
CA SER A 158 7.11 -20.13 35.73
C SER A 158 6.52 -21.47 35.27
N ILE A 159 7.41 -22.29 34.68
CA ILE A 159 7.82 -23.67 35.03
C ILE A 159 6.85 -24.56 35.86
N SER A 160 6.40 -25.69 35.28
CA SER A 160 6.65 -27.06 35.81
C SER A 160 6.16 -28.21 34.89
N SER A 161 7.13 -28.98 34.41
CA SER A 161 7.23 -30.44 34.15
C SER A 161 6.05 -31.32 33.65
N ASN A 162 6.33 -31.98 32.52
CA ASN A 162 6.07 -33.38 32.09
C ASN A 162 4.63 -33.91 31.86
N SER A 163 4.32 -34.27 30.61
CA SER A 163 4.50 -35.63 30.06
C SER A 163 3.92 -35.79 28.63
N ASN A 164 4.50 -36.71 27.86
CA ASN A 164 4.22 -37.01 26.45
C ASN A 164 2.78 -37.45 26.15
N SER A 165 2.23 -37.01 25.01
CA SER A 165 1.63 -37.91 24.02
C SER A 165 1.39 -37.22 22.68
N SER A 166 1.71 -37.96 21.62
CA SER A 166 1.54 -37.68 20.21
C SER A 166 0.07 -37.66 19.78
N GLY A 167 -0.28 -36.77 18.83
CA GLY A 167 -1.40 -36.99 17.91
C GLY A 167 -2.37 -35.82 17.74
N SER A 168 -2.37 -35.25 16.54
CA SER A 168 -3.50 -34.60 15.84
C SER A 168 -4.36 -33.61 16.65
N SER A 169 -4.12 -32.31 16.45
CA SER A 169 -4.94 -31.22 17.00
C SER A 169 -6.33 -31.16 16.35
N SER A 170 -7.23 -31.97 16.93
CA SER A 170 -8.67 -31.92 16.83
C SER A 170 -9.20 -30.56 17.29
N TRP A 171 -10.04 -29.95 16.45
CA TRP A 171 -10.74 -28.70 16.72
C TRP A 171 -11.77 -28.93 17.83
N LYS A 172 -11.64 -28.25 18.97
CA LYS A 172 -12.63 -28.31 20.05
C LYS A 172 -12.84 -26.93 20.65
N GLY A 173 -14.07 -26.44 20.57
CA GLY A 173 -14.51 -25.18 21.18
C GLY A 173 -15.83 -24.69 20.61
N GLY A 174 -16.88 -25.49 20.77
CA GLY A 174 -18.21 -25.21 20.24
C GLY A 174 -18.97 -24.15 21.01
N LEU A 175 -19.76 -23.37 20.27
CA LEU A 175 -21.11 -22.97 20.67
C LEU A 175 -22.05 -23.33 19.52
N HIS A 176 -23.03 -24.13 19.91
CA HIS A 176 -24.00 -24.82 19.08
C HIS A 176 -25.01 -23.81 18.52
N MET A 177 -25.06 -23.60 17.21
CA MET A 177 -26.21 -22.93 16.58
C MET A 177 -27.39 -23.90 16.61
N ILE A 178 -28.46 -23.53 17.32
CA ILE A 178 -29.74 -24.23 17.25
C ILE A 178 -30.41 -23.81 15.93
N VAL A 179 -30.24 -24.63 14.89
CA VAL A 179 -31.25 -24.79 13.83
C VAL A 179 -31.40 -26.29 13.61
N ALA A 180 -32.62 -26.77 13.81
CA ALA A 180 -33.02 -28.13 13.49
C ALA A 180 -32.87 -28.38 11.98
N GLY A 181 -32.15 -29.43 11.61
CA GLY A 181 -31.96 -29.86 10.22
C GLY A 181 -30.74 -30.76 10.10
N THR A 182 -31.00 -32.07 10.08
CA THR A 182 -30.17 -33.21 9.62
C THR A 182 -28.67 -32.98 9.34
N LYS A 183 -27.86 -33.70 10.13
CA LYS A 183 -26.41 -33.89 9.98
C LYS A 183 -26.06 -34.55 8.63
N ASP A 184 -24.85 -34.22 8.16
CA ASP A 184 -23.98 -34.96 7.21
C ASP A 184 -23.71 -34.41 5.79
N ASP A 185 -23.88 -33.10 5.52
CA ASP A 185 -23.39 -32.43 4.27
C ASP A 185 -22.63 -31.08 4.50
N THR A 186 -21.97 -30.94 5.65
CA THR A 186 -21.84 -29.65 6.36
C THR A 186 -20.82 -28.59 5.88
N PRO A 187 -19.68 -28.86 5.20
CA PRO A 187 -18.73 -27.78 4.88
C PRO A 187 -19.14 -26.93 3.66
N SER A 188 -19.72 -27.54 2.61
CA SER A 188 -20.09 -26.82 1.38
C SER A 188 -21.28 -25.87 1.57
N ILE A 189 -22.27 -26.27 2.37
CA ILE A 189 -23.49 -25.49 2.60
C ILE A 189 -23.16 -24.28 3.49
N GLN A 190 -22.36 -24.49 4.54
CA GLN A 190 -21.88 -23.40 5.40
C GLN A 190 -21.09 -22.34 4.64
N SER A 191 -20.22 -22.74 3.69
CA SER A 191 -19.49 -21.78 2.85
C SER A 191 -20.41 -20.97 1.94
N LYS A 192 -21.51 -21.56 1.44
CA LYS A 192 -22.52 -20.86 0.63
C LYS A 192 -23.31 -19.85 1.46
N ASP A 193 -23.72 -20.24 2.66
CA ASP A 193 -24.45 -19.34 3.57
C ASP A 193 -23.57 -18.17 4.03
N GLN A 194 -22.32 -18.44 4.42
CA GLN A 194 -21.34 -17.40 4.74
C GLN A 194 -21.09 -16.46 3.56
N ARG A 195 -21.00 -17.00 2.35
CA ARG A 195 -20.86 -16.20 1.12
C ARG A 195 -22.06 -15.28 0.91
N MET A 196 -23.29 -15.79 1.03
CA MET A 196 -24.51 -14.98 0.92
C MET A 196 -24.56 -13.86 1.97
N ILE A 197 -24.13 -14.16 3.20
CA ILE A 197 -24.02 -13.16 4.26
C ILE A 197 -23.05 -12.06 3.87
N ILE A 198 -21.83 -12.41 3.44
CA ILE A 198 -20.82 -11.42 3.03
C ILE A 198 -21.31 -10.57 1.86
N GLU A 199 -21.85 -11.20 0.81
CA GLU A 199 -22.38 -10.49 -0.37
C GLU A 199 -23.46 -9.48 0.02
N SER A 200 -24.38 -9.91 0.89
CA SER A 200 -25.46 -9.07 1.42
C SER A 200 -24.93 -7.93 2.28
N LEU A 201 -23.97 -8.18 3.18
CA LEU A 201 -23.38 -7.15 4.02
C LEU A 201 -22.65 -6.09 3.18
N ILE A 202 -21.87 -6.50 2.18
CA ILE A 202 -21.19 -5.56 1.27
C ILE A 202 -22.20 -4.65 0.57
N SER A 203 -23.37 -5.17 0.19
CA SER A 203 -24.41 -4.40 -0.50
C SER A 203 -25.08 -3.31 0.36
N ILE A 204 -25.13 -3.49 1.69
CA ILE A 204 -25.80 -2.56 2.60
C ILE A 204 -24.86 -1.61 3.36
N ILE A 205 -23.54 -1.86 3.33
CA ILE A 205 -22.55 -0.95 3.94
C ILE A 205 -22.72 0.46 3.36
N PRO A 206 -22.82 1.51 4.20
CA PRO A 206 -22.90 2.88 3.73
C PRO A 206 -21.66 3.30 2.92
N PRO A 207 -21.82 4.06 1.81
CA PRO A 207 -20.70 4.45 0.95
C PRO A 207 -19.79 5.53 1.57
N GLN A 208 -20.19 6.15 2.68
CA GLN A 208 -19.42 7.19 3.35
C GLN A 208 -18.14 6.61 3.98
N LYS A 209 -17.05 7.40 3.94
CA LYS A 209 -15.81 7.16 4.69
C LYS A 209 -16.13 7.05 6.19
N ASP A 210 -15.39 6.18 6.89
CA ASP A 210 -15.52 5.93 8.34
C ASP A 210 -16.89 5.38 8.79
N SER A 211 -17.72 4.89 7.87
CA SER A 211 -18.97 4.19 8.24
C SER A 211 -18.72 2.88 9.00
N VAL A 212 -17.67 2.17 8.61
CA VAL A 212 -17.15 0.96 9.26
C VAL A 212 -15.63 1.03 9.30
N SER A 213 -14.99 0.33 10.24
CA SER A 213 -13.54 0.39 10.39
C SER A 213 -12.79 -0.23 9.20
N CYS A 214 -11.62 0.32 8.88
CA CYS A 214 -10.74 -0.23 7.84
C CYS A 214 -10.35 -1.70 8.10
N SER A 215 -10.07 -2.04 9.37
CA SER A 215 -9.78 -3.42 9.78
C SER A 215 -10.95 -4.38 9.54
N PHE A 216 -12.20 -3.92 9.76
CA PHE A 216 -13.38 -4.70 9.42
C PHE A 216 -13.49 -4.94 7.92
N LEU A 217 -13.29 -3.90 7.10
CA LEU A 217 -13.33 -4.05 5.64
C LEU A 217 -12.25 -5.00 5.12
N LEU A 218 -11.02 -4.93 5.63
CA LEU A 218 -9.91 -5.81 5.24
C LEU A 218 -10.16 -7.27 5.66
N ARG A 219 -10.74 -7.49 6.84
CA ARG A 219 -11.17 -8.85 7.26
C ARG A 219 -12.32 -9.38 6.40
N LEU A 220 -13.28 -8.53 6.07
CA LEU A 220 -14.38 -8.88 5.17
C LEU A 220 -13.84 -9.21 3.77
N LEU A 221 -12.81 -8.50 3.31
CA LEU A 221 -12.14 -8.71 2.02
C LEU A 221 -11.37 -10.03 1.99
N ARG A 222 -10.64 -10.34 3.06
CA ARG A 222 -9.99 -11.65 3.24
C ARG A 222 -11.01 -12.79 3.13
N MET A 223 -12.15 -12.69 3.82
CA MET A 223 -13.22 -13.68 3.76
C MET A 223 -13.88 -13.74 2.37
N ALA A 224 -14.09 -12.59 1.72
CA ALA A 224 -14.65 -12.50 0.37
C ALA A 224 -13.77 -13.20 -0.67
N ASN A 225 -12.45 -13.04 -0.57
CA ASN A 225 -11.47 -13.71 -1.44
C ASN A 225 -11.43 -15.22 -1.16
N MET A 226 -11.43 -15.62 0.13
CA MET A 226 -11.47 -17.03 0.52
C MET A 226 -12.71 -17.75 -0.03
N LEU A 227 -13.88 -17.11 0.03
CA LEU A 227 -15.16 -17.68 -0.42
C LEU A 227 -15.50 -17.40 -1.89
N LYS A 228 -14.60 -16.75 -2.64
CA LYS A 228 -14.77 -16.40 -4.06
C LYS A 228 -16.09 -15.67 -4.33
N VAL A 229 -16.34 -14.62 -3.55
CA VAL A 229 -17.46 -13.68 -3.74
C VAL A 229 -17.38 -13.03 -5.13
N ALA A 230 -18.52 -12.56 -5.66
CA ALA A 230 -18.60 -11.88 -6.95
C ALA A 230 -17.55 -10.74 -7.08
N PRO A 231 -16.76 -10.68 -8.17
CA PRO A 231 -15.69 -9.70 -8.33
C PRO A 231 -16.13 -8.24 -8.19
N ALA A 232 -17.35 -7.91 -8.62
CA ALA A 232 -17.89 -6.55 -8.49
C ALA A 232 -18.02 -6.08 -7.02
N LEU A 233 -18.40 -6.98 -6.11
CA LEU A 233 -18.50 -6.68 -4.68
C LEU A 233 -17.13 -6.59 -4.03
N VAL A 234 -16.17 -7.40 -4.48
CA VAL A 234 -14.77 -7.33 -4.06
C VAL A 234 -14.15 -5.99 -4.45
N THR A 235 -14.32 -5.55 -5.70
CA THR A 235 -13.84 -4.23 -6.16
C THR A 235 -14.51 -3.07 -5.41
N GLU A 236 -15.79 -3.18 -5.08
CA GLU A 236 -16.46 -2.17 -4.24
C GLU A 236 -15.86 -2.12 -2.84
N LEU A 237 -15.53 -3.27 -2.26
CA LEU A 237 -14.88 -3.35 -0.96
C LEU A 237 -13.46 -2.77 -1.00
N GLU A 238 -12.70 -3.04 -2.06
CA GLU A 238 -11.37 -2.48 -2.31
C GLU A 238 -11.39 -0.95 -2.42
N LYS A 239 -12.36 -0.38 -3.15
CA LYS A 239 -12.57 1.07 -3.20
C LYS A 239 -12.80 1.65 -1.81
N ARG A 240 -13.64 0.99 -0.99
CA ARG A 240 -13.93 1.43 0.38
C ARG A 240 -12.73 1.36 1.30
N VAL A 241 -11.90 0.33 1.18
CA VAL A 241 -10.62 0.24 1.89
C VAL A 241 -9.70 1.36 1.43
N GLY A 242 -9.60 1.62 0.12
CA GLY A 242 -8.82 2.72 -0.45
C GLY A 242 -9.14 4.08 0.17
N MET A 243 -10.41 4.37 0.49
CA MET A 243 -10.80 5.67 1.08
C MET A 243 -10.24 5.91 2.50
N GLN A 244 -9.89 4.84 3.22
CA GLN A 244 -9.44 4.88 4.60
C GLN A 244 -8.19 4.01 4.82
N PHE A 245 -7.39 3.83 3.76
CA PHE A 245 -6.25 2.93 3.76
C PHE A 245 -5.19 3.35 4.77
N GLU A 246 -5.12 4.64 5.11
CA GLU A 246 -4.22 5.14 6.15
C GLU A 246 -4.45 4.46 7.51
N GLN A 247 -5.68 4.00 7.80
CA GLN A 247 -6.09 3.38 9.06
C GLN A 247 -5.74 1.89 9.16
N ALA A 248 -5.24 1.27 8.09
CA ALA A 248 -4.89 -0.14 8.09
C ALA A 248 -3.63 -0.43 8.92
N THR A 249 -3.57 -1.64 9.46
CA THR A 249 -2.37 -2.14 10.14
C THR A 249 -1.66 -3.18 9.27
N LEU A 250 -0.38 -3.45 9.54
CA LEU A 250 0.37 -4.48 8.80
C LEU A 250 -0.34 -5.83 8.85
N ALA A 251 -0.86 -6.24 10.02
CA ALA A 251 -1.56 -7.51 10.18
C ALA A 251 -2.82 -7.61 9.29
N ASP A 252 -3.51 -6.50 9.06
CA ASP A 252 -4.70 -6.48 8.19
C ASP A 252 -4.34 -6.63 6.70
N LEU A 253 -3.11 -6.26 6.29
CA LEU A 253 -2.62 -6.37 4.91
C LEU A 253 -2.10 -7.77 4.54
N LEU A 254 -1.83 -8.62 5.54
CA LEU A 254 -1.31 -9.99 5.35
C LEU A 254 -2.43 -10.95 4.94
N ILE A 255 -3.07 -10.66 3.81
CA ILE A 255 -4.13 -11.48 3.22
C ILE A 255 -3.47 -12.63 2.43
N PRO A 256 -3.72 -13.91 2.79
CA PRO A 256 -3.17 -15.04 2.07
C PRO A 256 -3.62 -15.05 0.61
N SER A 257 -2.78 -15.53 -0.29
CA SER A 257 -3.24 -15.79 -1.65
C SER A 257 -4.08 -17.06 -1.71
N TYR A 258 -5.32 -16.91 -2.17
CA TYR A 258 -6.26 -18.03 -2.39
C TYR A 258 -6.31 -18.46 -3.87
N ASN A 259 -5.58 -17.76 -4.73
CA ASN A 259 -5.40 -18.11 -6.13
C ASN A 259 -4.18 -19.04 -6.27
N LYS A 260 -4.01 -19.68 -7.44
CA LYS A 260 -2.88 -20.59 -7.72
C LYS A 260 -1.51 -19.88 -7.77
N SER A 261 -1.31 -18.76 -7.09
CA SER A 261 -0.01 -18.10 -7.01
C SER A 261 0.87 -18.81 -6.00
N GLU A 262 2.16 -18.88 -6.31
CA GLU A 262 3.16 -19.48 -5.42
C GLU A 262 3.53 -18.57 -4.23
N THR A 263 3.08 -17.31 -4.23
CA THR A 263 3.34 -16.35 -3.14
C THR A 263 2.45 -16.62 -1.93
N LEU A 264 3.00 -16.39 -0.73
CA LEU A 264 2.29 -16.56 0.55
C LEU A 264 1.12 -15.58 0.70
N TYR A 265 1.30 -14.35 0.20
CA TYR A 265 0.32 -13.25 0.31
C TYR A 265 -0.10 -12.73 -1.07
N ASP A 266 -1.29 -12.14 -1.13
CA ASP A 266 -1.82 -11.50 -2.33
C ASP A 266 -1.26 -10.06 -2.47
N VAL A 267 -0.10 -9.95 -3.11
CA VAL A 267 0.56 -8.67 -3.37
C VAL A 267 -0.20 -7.82 -4.39
N ASP A 268 -0.88 -8.47 -5.35
CA ASP A 268 -1.65 -7.79 -6.40
C ASP A 268 -2.90 -7.10 -5.80
N LEU A 269 -3.47 -7.67 -4.72
CA LEU A 269 -4.51 -7.03 -3.94
C LEU A 269 -4.01 -5.75 -3.26
N VAL A 270 -2.89 -5.79 -2.55
CA VAL A 270 -2.35 -4.62 -1.86
C VAL A 270 -1.99 -3.51 -2.85
N GLN A 271 -1.48 -3.86 -4.03
CA GLN A 271 -1.25 -2.91 -5.11
C GLN A 271 -2.56 -2.20 -5.53
N ARG A 272 -3.65 -2.94 -5.77
CA ARG A 272 -4.95 -2.36 -6.15
C ARG A 272 -5.56 -1.50 -5.04
N LEU A 273 -5.40 -1.89 -3.77
CA LEU A 273 -5.82 -1.08 -2.63
C LEU A 273 -5.10 0.27 -2.58
N LEU A 274 -3.78 0.24 -2.83
CA LEU A 274 -2.94 1.43 -2.90
C LEU A 274 -3.33 2.33 -4.08
N GLU A 275 -3.60 1.75 -5.26
CA GLU A 275 -4.10 2.49 -6.43
C GLU A 275 -5.44 3.20 -6.12
N HIS A 276 -6.39 2.51 -5.46
CA HIS A 276 -7.65 3.13 -5.04
C HIS A 276 -7.44 4.28 -4.05
N PHE A 277 -6.51 4.14 -3.09
CA PHE A 277 -6.14 5.22 -2.18
C PHE A 277 -5.58 6.45 -2.92
N LEU A 278 -4.72 6.24 -3.91
CA LEU A 278 -4.12 7.33 -4.68
C LEU A 278 -5.12 8.05 -5.60
N VAL A 279 -6.10 7.32 -6.15
CA VAL A 279 -7.19 7.91 -6.95
C VAL A 279 -8.13 8.74 -6.06
N GLN A 280 -8.43 8.25 -4.86
CA GLN A 280 -9.24 8.97 -3.86
C GLN A 280 -8.61 10.32 -3.51
N GLU A 281 -7.32 10.32 -3.14
CA GLU A 281 -6.57 11.53 -2.74
C GLU A 281 -6.53 12.59 -3.85
N GLN A 282 -6.46 12.16 -5.12
CA GLN A 282 -6.50 13.08 -6.27
C GLN A 282 -7.90 13.69 -6.48
N THR A 283 -8.95 12.94 -6.18
CA THR A 283 -10.34 13.39 -6.33
C THR A 283 -10.74 14.38 -5.22
N GLU A 284 -10.27 14.14 -3.99
CA GLU A 284 -10.51 15.05 -2.86
C GLU A 284 -9.72 16.37 -2.97
N SER A 285 -8.52 16.34 -3.55
CA SER A 285 -7.70 17.54 -3.75
C SER A 285 -8.18 18.46 -4.89
N SER A 286 -9.01 17.97 -5.80
CA SER A 286 -9.51 18.70 -6.97
C SER A 286 -10.93 19.26 -6.81
N SER A 287 -11.59 19.02 -5.67
CA SER A 287 -12.96 19.50 -5.41
C SER A 287 -12.97 20.84 -4.67
N PRO A 288 -13.35 21.97 -5.30
CA PRO A 288 -13.68 23.18 -4.57
C PRO A 288 -15.11 23.04 -4.04
N SER A 289 -15.30 23.16 -2.72
CA SER A 289 -16.59 23.27 -2.00
C SER A 289 -17.14 21.97 -1.36
N ARG A 290 -16.75 21.74 -0.10
CA ARG A 290 -17.69 21.35 0.99
C ARG A 290 -17.30 22.11 2.25
N GLN A 291 -17.87 23.30 2.43
CA GLN A 291 -17.95 23.91 3.76
C GLN A 291 -18.87 23.02 4.61
N SER A 292 -18.28 22.08 5.34
CA SER A 292 -18.97 21.44 6.46
C SER A 292 -19.14 22.49 7.55
N PHE A 293 -20.37 22.97 7.72
CA PHE A 293 -20.77 23.78 8.86
C PHE A 293 -20.57 22.97 10.15
N THR A 294 -19.47 23.23 10.85
CA THR A 294 -19.35 22.95 12.28
C THR A 294 -18.67 24.13 12.95
N ASP A 295 -19.31 24.62 14.00
CA ASP A 295 -19.11 25.87 14.72
C ASP A 295 -17.64 26.25 15.01
N LYS A 296 -17.40 27.55 14.84
CA LYS A 296 -16.21 28.26 15.31
C LYS A 296 -16.22 28.35 16.83
N HIS A 297 -15.20 27.84 17.50
CA HIS A 297 -14.57 28.49 18.67
C HIS A 297 -13.12 27.95 18.88
N MET A 298 -12.12 28.85 18.74
CA MET A 298 -10.79 28.99 19.41
C MET A 298 -10.09 27.72 19.97
N TYR A 299 -8.81 27.38 19.75
CA TYR A 299 -7.56 28.07 19.35
C TYR A 299 -6.62 27.04 18.66
N GLU A 300 -5.61 27.57 17.96
CA GLU A 300 -4.44 26.90 17.34
C GLU A 300 -4.63 26.14 16.02
N GLY A 301 -3.94 26.67 15.00
CA GLY A 301 -4.04 26.27 13.61
C GLY A 301 -3.40 24.92 13.33
N ALA A 302 -4.24 23.98 12.91
CA ALA A 302 -3.81 22.85 12.09
C ALA A 302 -4.46 22.99 10.71
N GLN A 303 -3.60 23.18 9.71
CA GLN A 303 -3.88 23.19 8.29
C GLN A 303 -4.79 22.01 7.89
N ARG A 304 -6.07 22.27 7.62
CA ARG A 304 -6.99 21.33 6.97
C ARG A 304 -7.07 21.67 5.49
N GLY A 305 -6.41 20.87 4.65
CA GLY A 305 -6.43 21.03 3.19
C GLY A 305 -5.39 20.21 2.42
N ASN A 306 -4.43 19.61 3.10
CA ASN A 306 -3.49 18.64 2.56
C ASN A 306 -3.14 17.72 3.74
N ASN A 307 -3.37 16.40 3.68
CA ASN A 307 -3.02 15.53 4.80
C ASN A 307 -1.72 14.76 4.48
N PRO A 308 -0.53 15.42 4.50
CA PRO A 308 0.74 14.74 4.26
C PRO A 308 0.93 13.54 5.20
N ASN A 309 0.26 13.56 6.37
CA ASN A 309 0.27 12.47 7.32
C ASN A 309 -0.41 11.19 6.81
N ALA A 310 -1.43 11.27 5.95
CA ALA A 310 -2.09 10.08 5.39
C ALA A 310 -1.16 9.34 4.42
N LYS A 311 -0.61 10.06 3.42
CA LYS A 311 0.37 9.51 2.47
C LYS A 311 1.63 8.99 3.18
N MET A 312 2.11 9.70 4.19
CA MET A 312 3.23 9.26 5.04
C MET A 312 2.91 7.95 5.78
N ARG A 313 1.73 7.85 6.40
CA ARG A 313 1.31 6.63 7.13
C ARG A 313 1.18 5.45 6.18
N VAL A 314 0.57 5.66 5.02
CA VAL A 314 0.47 4.63 3.98
C VAL A 314 1.85 4.23 3.47
N ALA A 315 2.77 5.17 3.27
CA ALA A 315 4.15 4.86 2.88
C ALA A 315 4.86 3.96 3.90
N ARG A 316 4.78 4.29 5.20
CA ARG A 316 5.34 3.45 6.26
C ARG A 316 4.69 2.07 6.33
N LEU A 317 3.38 1.99 6.09
CA LEU A 317 2.63 0.74 6.05
C LEU A 317 3.09 -0.13 4.87
N VAL A 318 3.20 0.45 3.68
CA VAL A 318 3.68 -0.22 2.46
C VAL A 318 5.13 -0.68 2.63
N ASP A 319 6.02 0.15 3.19
CA ASP A 319 7.41 -0.23 3.43
C ASP A 319 7.53 -1.39 4.45
N SER A 320 6.66 -1.39 5.48
CA SER A 320 6.56 -2.49 6.45
C SER A 320 6.05 -3.77 5.79
N TYR A 321 5.03 -3.65 4.92
CA TYR A 321 4.50 -4.76 4.15
C TYR A 321 5.54 -5.32 3.16
N LEU A 322 6.23 -4.45 2.42
CA LEU A 322 7.33 -4.82 1.51
C LEU A 322 8.43 -5.56 2.25
N THR A 323 8.80 -5.13 3.46
CA THR A 323 9.75 -5.86 4.30
C THR A 323 9.25 -7.27 4.60
N GLU A 324 7.98 -7.44 4.93
CA GLU A 324 7.42 -8.76 5.26
C GLU A 324 7.36 -9.68 4.03
N VAL A 325 6.80 -9.20 2.91
CA VAL A 325 6.68 -10.02 1.69
C VAL A 325 8.02 -10.28 1.01
N SER A 326 9.03 -9.44 1.23
CA SER A 326 10.38 -9.64 0.67
C SER A 326 11.07 -10.93 1.13
N ARG A 327 10.60 -11.52 2.24
CA ARG A 327 11.11 -12.80 2.75
C ARG A 327 10.62 -13.99 1.94
N ASP A 328 9.57 -13.80 1.13
CA ASP A 328 9.02 -14.82 0.25
C ASP A 328 9.93 -15.00 -0.99
N ARG A 329 10.42 -16.23 -1.19
CA ARG A 329 11.28 -16.59 -2.32
C ARG A 329 10.51 -16.66 -3.65
N ASN A 330 9.20 -16.78 -3.60
CA ASN A 330 8.35 -16.83 -4.79
C ASN A 330 7.92 -15.44 -5.24
N LEU A 331 8.24 -14.39 -4.47
CA LEU A 331 7.98 -13.01 -4.87
C LEU A 331 8.92 -12.60 -6.02
N SER A 332 8.34 -12.26 -7.16
CA SER A 332 9.09 -11.75 -8.32
C SER A 332 9.60 -10.32 -8.10
N LEU A 333 10.75 -10.00 -8.70
CA LEU A 333 11.36 -8.67 -8.66
C LEU A 333 10.44 -7.58 -9.20
N THR A 334 9.70 -7.87 -10.27
CA THR A 334 8.78 -6.93 -10.91
C THR A 334 7.67 -6.50 -9.97
N LYS A 335 6.99 -7.45 -9.30
CA LYS A 335 5.94 -7.14 -8.32
C LYS A 335 6.46 -6.32 -7.14
N PHE A 336 7.64 -6.68 -6.62
CA PHE A 336 8.27 -5.89 -5.54
C PHE A 336 8.54 -4.45 -5.98
N GLN A 337 9.13 -4.27 -7.17
CA GLN A 337 9.48 -2.94 -7.68
C GLN A 337 8.24 -2.09 -7.96
N VAL A 338 7.21 -2.66 -8.61
CA VAL A 338 5.97 -1.94 -8.91
C VAL A 338 5.34 -1.42 -7.63
N LEU A 339 5.26 -2.23 -6.57
CA LEU A 339 4.70 -1.79 -5.30
C LEU A 339 5.58 -0.75 -4.59
N ALA A 340 6.91 -0.86 -4.68
CA ALA A 340 7.83 0.12 -4.12
C ALA A 340 7.75 1.49 -4.82
N GLU A 341 7.57 1.50 -6.14
CA GLU A 341 7.44 2.70 -7.00
C GLU A 341 6.01 3.26 -7.07
N ALA A 342 5.00 2.55 -6.54
CA ALA A 342 3.59 2.95 -6.66
C ALA A 342 3.24 4.27 -5.94
N LEU A 343 4.01 4.64 -4.91
CA LEU A 343 3.79 5.87 -4.15
C LEU A 343 4.57 7.07 -4.72
N PRO A 344 3.98 8.29 -4.74
CA PRO A 344 4.71 9.50 -5.13
C PRO A 344 5.93 9.77 -4.24
N GLU A 345 6.97 10.39 -4.79
CA GLU A 345 8.21 10.73 -4.04
C GLU A 345 7.96 11.62 -2.81
N SER A 346 6.88 12.41 -2.83
CA SER A 346 6.48 13.27 -1.71
C SER A 346 5.88 12.50 -0.53
N ALA A 347 5.48 11.23 -0.72
CA ALA A 347 4.88 10.42 0.34
C ALA A 347 5.93 9.92 1.36
N ARG A 348 7.18 9.72 0.90
CA ARG A 348 8.30 9.28 1.74
C ARG A 348 9.20 10.45 2.10
N THR A 349 9.24 10.78 3.39
CA THR A 349 10.24 11.72 3.94
C THR A 349 11.52 11.03 4.39
N CYS A 350 11.48 9.72 4.59
CA CYS A 350 12.61 8.90 4.98
C CYS A 350 12.48 7.54 4.29
N ASP A 351 13.57 7.08 3.67
CA ASP A 351 13.60 5.83 2.90
C ASP A 351 14.15 4.64 3.69
N ASP A 352 14.34 4.77 5.01
CA ASP A 352 14.88 3.69 5.86
C ASP A 352 14.03 2.40 5.79
N GLY A 353 12.71 2.55 5.79
CA GLY A 353 11.77 1.43 5.65
C GLY A 353 11.91 0.73 4.30
N LEU A 354 12.02 1.52 3.23
CA LEU A 354 12.25 1.03 1.88
C LEU A 354 13.61 0.34 1.74
N TYR A 355 14.67 0.91 2.31
CA TYR A 355 16.00 0.30 2.36
C TYR A 355 15.95 -1.06 3.09
N ARG A 356 15.28 -1.13 4.25
CA ARG A 356 15.12 -2.39 4.99
C ARG A 356 14.40 -3.45 4.17
N ALA A 357 13.38 -3.06 3.40
CA ALA A 357 12.66 -3.96 2.52
C ALA A 357 13.54 -4.45 1.36
N ILE A 358 14.29 -3.55 0.71
CA ILE A 358 15.25 -3.90 -0.35
C ILE A 358 16.32 -4.85 0.20
N ASP A 359 16.88 -4.55 1.37
CA ASP A 359 17.89 -5.38 2.00
C ASP A 359 17.37 -6.80 2.31
N SER A 360 16.16 -6.88 2.86
CA SER A 360 15.49 -8.15 3.14
C SER A 360 15.23 -8.94 1.86
N TYR A 361 14.82 -8.27 0.77
CA TYR A 361 14.63 -8.90 -0.54
C TYR A 361 15.94 -9.44 -1.10
N LEU A 362 17.03 -8.65 -1.08
CA LEU A 362 18.36 -9.10 -1.52
C LEU A 362 18.87 -10.28 -0.69
N LYS A 363 18.50 -10.36 0.61
CA LYS A 363 18.81 -11.50 1.48
C LYS A 363 18.11 -12.78 1.04
N ALA A 364 16.81 -12.68 0.74
CA ALA A 364 15.97 -13.83 0.40
C ALA A 364 16.20 -14.31 -1.04
N HIS A 365 16.70 -13.43 -1.91
CA HIS A 365 16.91 -13.67 -3.35
C HIS A 365 18.39 -13.53 -3.76
N PRO A 366 19.28 -14.46 -3.31
CA PRO A 366 20.71 -14.39 -3.64
C PRO A 366 21.01 -14.60 -5.13
N THR A 367 20.08 -15.19 -5.88
CA THR A 367 20.21 -15.52 -7.31
C THR A 367 20.05 -14.32 -8.26
N LEU A 368 19.72 -13.13 -7.74
CA LEU A 368 19.57 -11.93 -8.57
C LEU A 368 20.89 -11.55 -9.27
N SER A 369 20.78 -11.15 -10.53
CA SER A 369 21.89 -10.61 -11.29
C SER A 369 22.31 -9.22 -10.77
N GLU A 370 23.55 -8.81 -11.05
CA GLU A 370 24.05 -7.47 -10.68
C GLU A 370 23.17 -6.35 -11.28
N HIS A 371 22.68 -6.54 -12.51
CA HIS A 371 21.78 -5.60 -13.17
C HIS A 371 20.45 -5.46 -12.42
N GLU A 372 19.87 -6.57 -11.96
CA GLU A 372 18.63 -6.58 -11.18
C GLU A 372 18.81 -5.92 -9.81
N ARG A 373 19.92 -6.21 -9.11
CA ARG A 373 20.25 -5.53 -7.84
C ARG A 373 20.37 -4.02 -8.03
N LYS A 374 21.04 -3.59 -9.10
CA LYS A 374 21.18 -2.18 -9.46
C LYS A 374 19.84 -1.54 -9.80
N ARG A 375 18.96 -2.24 -10.52
CA ARG A 375 17.62 -1.76 -10.83
C ARG A 375 16.78 -1.59 -9.56
N LEU A 376 16.81 -2.58 -8.67
CA LEU A 376 16.09 -2.56 -7.39
C LEU A 376 16.54 -1.41 -6.49
N CYS A 377 17.84 -1.18 -6.37
CA CYS A 377 18.40 -0.13 -5.52
C CYS A 377 18.16 1.29 -6.04
N ARG A 378 17.71 1.48 -7.29
CA ARG A 378 17.36 2.81 -7.82
C ARG A 378 16.06 3.37 -7.27
N VAL A 379 15.22 2.52 -6.67
CA VAL A 379 13.92 2.93 -6.13
C VAL A 379 14.06 3.76 -4.86
N MET A 380 15.17 3.59 -4.11
CA MET A 380 15.45 4.36 -2.91
C MET A 380 16.30 5.60 -3.22
N ASP A 381 15.98 6.71 -2.56
CA ASP A 381 16.79 7.92 -2.54
C ASP A 381 17.76 7.89 -1.36
N CYS A 382 19.05 7.71 -1.65
CA CYS A 382 20.11 7.67 -0.65
C CYS A 382 20.18 8.98 0.18
N GLN A 383 19.70 10.11 -0.36
CA GLN A 383 19.66 11.38 0.38
C GLN A 383 18.59 11.39 1.47
N LYS A 384 17.56 10.54 1.37
CA LYS A 384 16.48 10.42 2.37
C LYS A 384 16.75 9.37 3.44
N LEU A 385 17.90 8.70 3.40
CA LEU A 385 18.30 7.74 4.43
C LEU A 385 18.78 8.44 5.71
N SER A 386 18.49 7.85 6.87
CA SER A 386 19.07 8.25 8.15
C SER A 386 20.54 7.88 8.24
N ILE A 387 21.23 8.45 9.23
CA ILE A 387 22.65 8.15 9.50
C ILE A 387 22.87 6.66 9.77
N ASP A 388 22.00 6.05 10.56
CA ASP A 388 22.09 4.63 10.92
C ASP A 388 21.87 3.73 9.69
N ALA A 389 20.90 4.09 8.85
CA ALA A 389 20.64 3.38 7.59
C ALA A 389 21.80 3.55 6.59
N CYS A 390 22.39 4.74 6.49
CA CYS A 390 23.58 4.99 5.66
C CYS A 390 24.77 4.14 6.11
N MET A 391 25.04 4.10 7.42
CA MET A 391 26.13 3.30 7.99
C MET A 391 25.93 1.80 7.71
N HIS A 392 24.70 1.29 7.90
CA HIS A 392 24.38 -0.09 7.56
C HIS A 392 24.52 -0.36 6.05
N ALA A 393 24.07 0.55 5.19
CA ALA A 393 24.20 0.44 3.74
C ALA A 393 25.65 0.49 3.26
N ALA A 394 26.51 1.29 3.91
CA ALA A 394 27.93 1.37 3.58
C ALA A 394 28.68 0.06 3.82
N GLN A 395 28.22 -0.74 4.78
CA GLN A 395 28.81 -2.04 5.15
C GLN A 395 28.11 -3.23 4.48
N ASN A 396 27.08 -2.99 3.68
CA ASN A 396 26.26 -4.06 3.11
C ASN A 396 26.83 -4.59 1.79
N GLU A 397 27.47 -5.76 1.86
CA GLU A 397 28.07 -6.44 0.70
C GLU A 397 27.07 -6.85 -0.40
N ARG A 398 25.77 -6.89 -0.09
CA ARG A 398 24.72 -7.23 -1.05
C ARG A 398 24.38 -6.07 -2.00
N LEU A 399 24.77 -4.84 -1.65
CA LEU A 399 24.49 -3.66 -2.47
C LEU A 399 25.54 -3.50 -3.57
N PRO A 400 25.16 -3.06 -4.78
CA PRO A 400 26.12 -2.69 -5.80
C PRO A 400 27.04 -1.56 -5.34
N LEU A 401 28.35 -1.64 -5.66
CA LEU A 401 29.36 -0.64 -5.27
C LEU A 401 28.95 0.80 -5.59
N ARG A 402 28.29 1.04 -6.74
CA ARG A 402 27.81 2.36 -7.14
C ARG A 402 26.82 2.95 -6.14
N VAL A 403 25.96 2.12 -5.55
CA VAL A 403 24.95 2.53 -4.57
C VAL A 403 25.64 2.87 -3.25
N VAL A 404 26.57 2.04 -2.80
CA VAL A 404 27.39 2.29 -1.61
C VAL A 404 28.12 3.63 -1.70
N VAL A 405 28.74 3.93 -2.84
CA VAL A 405 29.40 5.23 -3.09
C VAL A 405 28.40 6.39 -3.03
N GLN A 406 27.19 6.23 -3.57
CA GLN A 406 26.14 7.25 -3.49
C GLN A 406 25.70 7.53 -2.05
N VAL A 407 25.55 6.49 -1.23
CA VAL A 407 25.24 6.60 0.20
C VAL A 407 26.33 7.41 0.91
N LEU A 408 27.60 7.02 0.77
CA LEU A 408 28.74 7.71 1.38
C LEU A 408 28.85 9.18 0.93
N PHE A 409 28.60 9.46 -0.35
CA PHE A 409 28.61 10.84 -0.85
C PHE A 409 27.47 11.67 -0.27
N SER A 410 26.26 11.10 -0.20
CA SER A 410 25.10 11.79 0.38
C SER A 410 25.32 12.14 1.85
N GLU A 411 25.98 11.24 2.60
CA GLU A 411 26.37 11.47 3.98
C GLU A 411 27.43 12.58 4.10
N GLN A 412 28.46 12.54 3.25
CA GLN A 412 29.49 13.59 3.22
C GLN A 412 28.89 14.98 2.94
N VAL A 413 27.91 15.07 2.05
CA VAL A 413 27.18 16.32 1.77
C VAL A 413 26.35 16.78 2.97
N LYS A 414 25.64 15.87 3.65
CA LYS A 414 24.87 16.18 4.87
C LYS A 414 25.77 16.73 5.99
N ILE A 415 26.92 16.10 6.22
CA ILE A 415 27.92 16.56 7.21
C ILE A 415 28.46 17.93 6.82
N SER A 416 28.84 18.12 5.54
CA SER A 416 29.34 19.41 5.04
C SER A 416 28.32 20.53 5.22
N ASN A 417 27.04 20.27 4.96
CA ASN A 417 25.95 21.24 5.12
C ASN A 417 25.68 21.53 6.61
N ALA A 418 25.71 20.52 7.48
CA ALA A 418 25.56 20.72 8.92
C ALA A 418 26.66 21.62 9.50
N LEU A 419 27.91 21.40 9.07
CA LEU A 419 29.08 22.22 9.45
C LEU A 419 28.98 23.66 8.90
N ALA A 420 28.58 23.82 7.63
CA ALA A 420 28.38 25.13 7.02
C ALA A 420 27.27 25.94 7.71
N ASN A 421 26.18 25.28 8.11
CA ASN A 421 25.08 25.89 8.84
C ASN A 421 25.45 26.25 10.29
N THR A 422 26.42 25.57 10.89
CA THR A 422 26.96 25.95 12.21
C THR A 422 27.88 27.17 12.13
N THR A 423 28.60 27.35 11.02
CA THR A 423 29.44 28.54 10.79
C THR A 423 28.68 29.83 10.47
N LEU A 424 27.37 29.76 10.23
CA LEU A 424 26.52 30.93 9.94
C LEU A 424 25.62 31.37 11.10
N LYS A 425 25.64 30.68 12.25
CA LYS A 425 24.96 31.12 13.47
C LYS A 425 25.98 31.72 14.45
N ASP A 426 25.97 33.04 14.55
CA ASP A 426 26.69 33.79 15.59
C ASP A 426 26.23 33.37 17.02
N PRO A 427 27.08 33.56 18.04
CA PRO A 427 26.98 32.88 19.32
C PRO A 427 26.03 33.62 20.27
N ALA A 428 24.75 33.29 20.22
CA ALA A 428 23.86 33.52 21.34
C ALA A 428 22.94 32.31 21.48
N GLU A 429 22.94 31.74 22.69
CA GLU A 429 22.14 30.60 23.16
C GLU A 429 22.76 29.20 22.99
N THR A 430 23.63 28.89 23.95
CA THR A 430 23.95 27.55 24.43
C THR A 430 22.71 26.89 25.06
N GLN A 431 22.14 25.87 24.43
CA GLN A 431 21.73 24.64 25.13
C GLN A 431 21.42 23.48 24.18
N TYR A 432 22.04 22.32 24.47
CA TYR A 432 21.96 21.00 23.83
C TYR A 432 22.75 20.80 22.52
N GLN A 433 23.99 20.35 22.67
CA GLN A 433 24.76 19.68 21.62
C GLN A 433 24.26 18.23 21.44
N PRO A 434 23.87 17.80 20.23
CA PRO A 434 23.91 16.38 19.87
C PRO A 434 25.36 16.00 19.52
N LEU A 435 25.80 14.84 19.98
CA LEU A 435 27.11 14.26 19.69
C LEU A 435 27.22 14.00 18.18
N ILE A 436 27.97 14.83 17.45
CA ILE A 436 28.27 14.60 16.02
C ILE A 436 29.42 13.57 15.95
N PRO A 437 29.24 12.40 15.32
CA PRO A 437 30.36 11.48 15.09
C PRO A 437 31.36 12.14 14.15
N ASN A 438 32.63 12.15 14.58
CA ASN A 438 33.70 12.84 13.88
C ASN A 438 34.02 12.16 12.55
N ARG A 439 34.45 12.90 11.52
CA ARG A 439 34.82 12.36 10.18
C ARG A 439 35.76 11.15 10.23
N LYS A 440 36.54 11.01 11.30
CA LYS A 440 37.44 9.87 11.55
C LYS A 440 36.72 8.56 11.85
N THR A 441 35.62 8.58 12.62
CA THR A 441 34.92 7.35 13.05
C THR A 441 34.13 6.68 11.93
N LEU A 442 33.71 7.44 10.90
CA LEU A 442 33.08 6.87 9.70
C LEU A 442 34.10 6.32 8.70
N LEU A 443 35.27 6.95 8.56
CA LEU A 443 36.37 6.43 7.76
C LEU A 443 36.88 5.09 8.32
N GLU A 444 36.89 4.91 9.64
CA GLU A 444 37.24 3.66 10.34
C GLU A 444 36.23 2.52 10.14
N GLY A 445 34.99 2.81 9.74
CA GLY A 445 33.96 1.80 9.47
C GLY A 445 33.94 1.25 8.04
N THR A 446 34.80 1.76 7.16
CA THR A 446 34.94 1.32 5.76
C THR A 446 35.93 0.13 5.67
N PRO A 447 35.66 -0.92 4.88
CA PRO A 447 36.60 -2.03 4.70
C PRO A 447 37.98 -1.51 4.28
N GLN A 448 39.05 -2.05 4.89
CA GLN A 448 40.43 -1.57 4.71
C GLN A 448 40.88 -1.54 3.24
N SER A 449 40.39 -2.50 2.45
CA SER A 449 40.59 -2.59 1.00
C SER A 449 40.05 -1.37 0.23
N PHE A 450 39.01 -0.71 0.73
CA PHE A 450 38.41 0.48 0.11
C PHE A 450 39.23 1.75 0.39
N GLN A 451 39.75 1.89 1.61
CA GLN A 451 40.66 2.99 1.94
C GLN A 451 41.95 2.91 1.10
N GLU A 452 42.53 1.72 0.99
CA GLU A 452 43.71 1.47 0.15
C GLU A 452 43.42 1.74 -1.33
N GLY A 453 42.29 1.26 -1.85
CA GLY A 453 41.86 1.51 -3.22
C GLY A 453 41.61 3.00 -3.52
N TRP A 454 41.05 3.76 -2.58
CA TRP A 454 40.81 5.20 -2.75
C TRP A 454 42.11 6.01 -2.73
N VAL A 455 43.06 5.64 -1.86
CA VAL A 455 44.39 6.26 -1.82
C VAL A 455 45.16 5.98 -3.12
N ALA A 456 45.10 4.75 -3.63
CA ALA A 456 45.70 4.38 -4.91
C ALA A 456 45.08 5.16 -6.07
N ALA A 457 43.74 5.17 -6.18
CA ALA A 457 43.04 5.92 -7.23
C ALA A 457 43.31 7.43 -7.16
N LYS A 458 43.41 8.01 -5.96
CA LYS A 458 43.74 9.43 -5.77
C LYS A 458 45.18 9.73 -6.18
N LYS A 459 46.11 8.82 -5.92
CA LYS A 459 47.49 8.92 -6.40
C LYS A 459 47.53 8.87 -7.91
N ASP A 460 46.81 7.94 -8.54
CA ASP A 460 46.75 7.78 -9.99
C ASP A 460 46.13 9.01 -10.68
N ILE A 461 45.06 9.57 -10.13
CA ILE A 461 44.46 10.83 -10.64
C ILE A 461 45.46 11.99 -10.58
N ASN A 462 46.23 12.11 -9.50
CA ASN A 462 47.25 13.14 -9.38
C ASN A 462 48.40 12.92 -10.37
N THR A 463 48.82 11.66 -10.58
CA THR A 463 49.83 11.28 -11.57
C THR A 463 49.36 11.61 -12.98
N LEU A 464 48.14 11.20 -13.35
CA LEU A 464 47.56 11.50 -14.66
C LEU A 464 47.40 13.01 -14.89
N LYS A 465 47.07 13.77 -13.85
CA LYS A 465 47.01 15.24 -13.93
C LYS A 465 48.39 15.83 -14.21
N PHE A 466 49.44 15.31 -13.59
CA PHE A 466 50.82 15.73 -13.85
C PHE A 466 51.27 15.34 -15.27
N GLU A 467 50.98 14.11 -15.70
CA GLU A 467 51.27 13.65 -17.07
C GLU A 467 50.54 14.47 -18.12
N LEU A 468 49.28 14.85 -17.86
CA LEU A 468 48.49 15.70 -18.75
C LEU A 468 49.13 17.09 -18.91
N GLU A 469 49.57 17.72 -17.82
CA GLU A 469 50.28 19.01 -17.90
C GLU A 469 51.65 18.87 -18.61
N SER A 470 52.35 17.76 -18.40
CA SER A 470 53.59 17.45 -19.14
C SER A 470 53.34 17.30 -20.64
N VAL A 471 52.31 16.56 -21.03
CA VAL A 471 51.91 16.37 -22.44
C VAL A 471 51.48 17.69 -23.06
N LYS A 472 50.70 18.50 -22.34
CA LYS A 472 50.29 19.85 -22.79
C LYS A 472 51.50 20.74 -23.06
N THR A 473 52.52 20.68 -22.18
CA THR A 473 53.77 21.44 -22.37
C THR A 473 54.52 20.95 -23.61
N LYS A 474 54.66 19.64 -23.78
CA LYS A 474 55.30 19.04 -24.98
C LYS A 474 54.55 19.36 -26.26
N TYR A 475 53.22 19.37 -26.22
CA TYR A 475 52.39 19.77 -27.35
C TYR A 475 52.63 21.21 -27.75
N LEU A 476 52.76 22.13 -26.78
CA LEU A 476 53.03 23.54 -27.02
C LEU A 476 54.42 23.77 -27.65
N VAL A 477 55.43 23.02 -27.19
CA VAL A 477 56.78 23.02 -27.80
C VAL A 477 56.73 22.50 -29.22
N LEU A 478 56.06 21.36 -29.44
CA LEU A 478 55.94 20.76 -30.77
C LEU A 478 55.18 21.66 -31.74
N GLN A 479 54.14 22.35 -31.27
CA GLN A 479 53.39 23.34 -32.04
C GLN A 479 54.29 24.50 -32.45
N ASN A 480 55.10 25.02 -31.53
CA ASN A 480 56.07 26.08 -31.82
C ASN A 480 57.14 25.61 -32.81
N ASP A 481 57.62 24.37 -32.69
CA ASP A 481 58.58 23.79 -33.64
C ASP A 481 57.98 23.62 -35.03
N MET A 482 56.71 23.19 -35.14
CA MET A 482 56.01 23.13 -36.42
C MET A 482 55.84 24.51 -37.05
N GLU A 483 55.46 25.53 -36.26
CA GLU A 483 55.37 26.91 -36.74
C GLU A 483 56.73 27.45 -37.20
N ASN A 484 57.82 27.09 -36.50
CA ASN A 484 59.17 27.51 -36.84
C ASN A 484 59.65 26.82 -38.12
N LEU A 485 59.36 25.53 -38.28
CA LEU A 485 59.68 24.76 -39.50
C LEU A 485 58.88 25.28 -40.71
N GLN A 486 57.61 25.62 -40.51
CA GLN A 486 56.77 26.26 -41.53
C GLN A 486 57.36 27.60 -41.97
N ARG A 487 57.81 28.44 -41.02
CA ARG A 487 58.49 29.71 -41.31
C ARG A 487 59.82 29.53 -42.04
N GLN A 488 60.60 28.51 -41.71
CA GLN A 488 61.83 28.18 -42.44
C GLN A 488 61.54 27.70 -43.87
N PHE A 489 60.50 26.89 -44.04
CA PHE A 489 60.04 26.45 -45.36
C PHE A 489 59.59 27.63 -46.22
N ASP A 490 58.82 28.56 -45.66
CA ASP A 490 58.39 29.78 -46.36
C ASP A 490 59.57 30.70 -46.72
N LYS A 491 60.59 30.78 -45.86
CA LYS A 491 61.83 31.53 -46.16
C LYS A 491 62.65 30.87 -47.28
N MET A 492 62.83 29.56 -47.26
CA MET A 492 63.51 28.83 -48.34
C MET A 492 62.72 28.85 -49.66
N SER A 493 61.39 28.83 -49.59
CA SER A 493 60.50 28.92 -50.76
C SER A 493 60.63 30.29 -51.43
N LYS A 494 60.71 31.37 -50.66
CA LYS A 494 60.93 32.74 -51.17
C LYS A 494 62.34 32.95 -51.73
N GLN A 495 63.36 32.29 -51.19
CA GLN A 495 64.74 32.39 -51.68
C GLN A 495 64.99 31.58 -52.97
N LYS A 496 64.17 30.55 -53.24
CA LYS A 496 64.20 29.78 -54.50
C LYS A 496 63.70 30.53 -55.74
N GLN A 497 63.13 31.74 -55.61
CA GLN A 497 62.71 32.57 -56.74
C GLN A 497 63.77 33.60 -57.19
N THR A 498 64.98 33.57 -56.60
CA THR A 498 66.10 34.45 -57.00
C THR A 498 67.45 33.72 -56.93
N SER A 499 67.69 32.77 -57.84
CA SER A 499 69.02 32.52 -58.44
C SER A 499 68.96 31.33 -59.40
N ALA A 500 69.46 31.56 -60.61
CA ALA A 500 69.64 30.57 -61.66
C ALA A 500 70.84 29.66 -61.35
N TRP A 501 70.72 28.38 -61.74
CA TRP A 501 71.62 27.23 -61.49
C TRP A 501 71.34 26.56 -60.13
N THR A 502 70.83 25.33 -60.07
CA THR A 502 71.41 24.13 -60.69
C THR A 502 70.34 23.06 -60.96
N SER A 503 70.37 22.55 -62.19
CA SER A 503 69.84 21.25 -62.59
C SER A 503 70.65 20.14 -61.92
N GLY A 504 70.04 19.33 -61.04
CA GLY A 504 70.81 18.29 -60.34
C GLY A 504 70.06 17.10 -59.74
N TRP A 505 68.81 17.20 -59.27
CA TRP A 505 68.21 16.13 -58.44
C TRP A 505 66.93 15.47 -58.97
N LYS A 506 66.81 15.26 -60.30
CA LYS A 506 65.77 14.37 -60.86
C LYS A 506 66.15 12.87 -60.84
N LYS A 507 67.06 12.42 -59.99
CA LYS A 507 67.57 11.03 -60.00
C LYS A 507 67.66 10.29 -58.64
N LEU A 508 66.85 10.65 -57.64
CA LEU A 508 66.65 9.82 -56.43
C LEU A 508 65.20 9.38 -56.18
N SER A 509 64.34 9.44 -57.20
CA SER A 509 62.97 8.90 -57.16
C SER A 509 62.90 7.37 -57.34
N LYS A 510 64.00 6.63 -57.16
CA LYS A 510 64.05 5.19 -57.51
C LYS A 510 64.78 4.28 -56.53
N LEU A 511 64.83 4.64 -55.25
CA LEU A 511 65.31 3.69 -54.23
C LEU A 511 64.65 3.93 -52.86
N THR A 512 63.36 3.59 -52.77
CA THR A 512 62.68 3.14 -51.55
C THR A 512 61.29 2.62 -51.93
N LYS A 513 61.26 1.48 -52.63
CA LYS A 513 60.22 0.47 -52.45
C LYS A 513 60.86 -0.66 -51.66
N MET A 514 60.70 -0.66 -50.34
CA MET A 514 60.60 -1.87 -49.53
C MET A 514 59.43 -1.65 -48.57
N THR A 515 58.26 -2.11 -48.99
CA THR A 515 57.08 -2.30 -48.15
C THR A 515 56.57 -3.70 -48.39
N THR A 516 56.84 -4.55 -47.40
CA THR A 516 56.14 -5.78 -47.03
C THR A 516 56.48 -5.89 -45.54
N VAL A 517 55.56 -5.87 -44.58
CA VAL A 517 54.33 -6.64 -44.45
C VAL A 517 53.35 -5.86 -43.57
N GLU A 518 52.10 -5.72 -44.04
CA GLU A 518 50.92 -5.39 -43.23
C GLU A 518 50.42 -6.66 -42.52
N ASN A 519 50.09 -6.50 -41.24
CA ASN A 519 49.18 -7.37 -40.50
C ASN A 519 47.76 -6.83 -40.75
N GLN A 520 46.85 -7.63 -41.31
CA GLN A 520 45.41 -7.48 -41.11
C GLN A 520 44.72 -8.84 -41.09
N ASP A 521 44.03 -9.09 -39.97
CA ASP A 521 43.08 -10.17 -39.79
C ASP A 521 41.71 -9.81 -40.39
N ILE A 522 41.20 -10.77 -41.17
CA ILE A 522 39.84 -11.34 -41.14
C ILE A 522 38.62 -10.41 -41.31
N GLY A 523 37.98 -10.59 -42.47
CA GLY A 523 36.53 -10.44 -42.67
C GLY A 523 36.14 -10.77 -44.12
N PRO A 524 35.12 -11.61 -44.40
CA PRO A 524 35.29 -12.69 -45.37
C PRO A 524 34.57 -12.54 -46.73
N GLN A 525 35.28 -13.08 -47.75
CA GLN A 525 34.86 -13.92 -48.88
C GLN A 525 33.56 -13.62 -49.66
N ILE A 526 33.77 -13.44 -50.97
CA ILE A 526 32.78 -13.51 -52.05
C ILE A 526 32.45 -14.99 -52.34
N SER A 527 31.19 -15.29 -52.64
CA SER A 527 30.83 -16.39 -53.54
C SER A 527 30.14 -15.85 -54.80
N THR A 528 30.72 -16.28 -55.92
CA THR A 528 30.23 -16.48 -57.29
C THR A 528 28.89 -15.90 -57.81
N THR A 529 29.01 -15.45 -59.08
CA THR A 529 28.12 -15.60 -60.25
C THR A 529 27.04 -14.55 -60.62
N ALA A 530 27.25 -14.03 -61.84
CA ALA A 530 26.30 -13.82 -62.95
C ALA A 530 25.45 -12.52 -63.05
N GLU A 531 25.73 -11.82 -64.17
CA GLU A 531 24.79 -11.29 -65.17
C GLU A 531 24.15 -9.88 -65.08
N GLN A 532 24.40 -9.16 -66.18
CA GLN A 532 23.51 -8.30 -66.96
C GLN A 532 23.20 -6.84 -66.51
N THR A 533 23.94 -5.93 -67.15
CA THR A 533 23.45 -4.81 -67.98
C THR A 533 22.18 -4.02 -67.59
N ARG A 534 22.32 -2.71 -67.29
CA ARG A 534 21.95 -1.54 -68.13
C ARG A 534 21.55 -0.28 -67.32
N LYS A 535 22.12 0.85 -67.78
CA LYS A 535 21.55 2.20 -67.96
C LYS A 535 21.14 3.04 -66.73
N ALA A 536 21.83 4.18 -66.62
CA ALA A 536 21.48 5.41 -65.89
C ALA A 536 20.31 6.19 -66.60
N PRO A 537 19.95 7.46 -66.27
CA PRO A 537 20.38 8.36 -65.19
C PRO A 537 19.30 9.36 -64.63
N ARG A 538 19.74 10.30 -63.76
CA ARG A 538 19.27 11.71 -63.56
C ARG A 538 17.93 11.99 -62.82
N ARG A 539 17.98 12.81 -61.77
CA ARG A 539 17.77 14.28 -61.85
C ARG A 539 18.00 15.02 -60.52
N TRP A 540 18.72 16.13 -60.65
CA TRP A 540 18.92 17.23 -59.69
C TRP A 540 17.77 18.27 -59.80
N ARG A 541 17.40 18.89 -58.67
CA ARG A 541 16.86 20.27 -58.48
C ARG A 541 16.78 20.48 -56.96
N ASN A 542 17.62 21.29 -56.29
CA ASN A 542 17.79 22.76 -56.25
C ASN A 542 16.52 23.57 -55.98
N SER A 543 16.45 24.12 -54.75
CA SER A 543 16.43 25.56 -54.40
C SER A 543 15.42 25.87 -53.29
N ILE A 544 15.90 26.23 -52.09
CA ILE A 544 16.02 27.60 -51.53
C ILE A 544 14.66 28.32 -51.39
N SER A 545 14.24 28.55 -50.13
CA SER A 545 14.19 29.86 -49.44
C SER A 545 13.90 29.63 -47.97
#